data_AF-A0A370GNX1-F1
#
_entry.id   AF-A0A370GNX1-F1
#
_cell.length_a   1.000
_cell.length_b   1.000
_cell.length_c   1.000
_cell.angle_alpha   90.00
_cell.angle_beta   90.00
_cell.angle_gamma   90.00
#
_symmetry.space_group_name_H-M   'P 1'
#
loop_
_entity.id
_entity.type
_entity.pdbx_description
1 polymer ?
#
loop_
_entity_poly.entity_id
_entity_poly.type
_entity_poly.pdbx_seq_one_letter_code
_entity_poly.pdbx_strand_id
1 'polypeptide(L)'
;MKVWKPDPISTYIRRRLGPTSKEPGTGRSRDETASGGGTTKCPGIWELDNGDIAIIGRDVTDEFQSKLPEGVKIHPNEKMVVLPPGLLILAKPDLPDDWPE
;
A
#
# COMPACT_ATOMS: atom_id res chain seq x y z
N MET A 1 -27.38 1.85 3.28
CA MET A 1 -25.96 2.00 2.93
C MET A 1 -25.27 0.66 3.14
N LYS A 2 -24.42 0.22 2.20
CA LYS A 2 -23.62 -0.99 2.35
C LYS A 2 -22.27 -0.60 2.95
N VAL A 3 -21.82 -1.31 3.99
CA VAL A 3 -20.48 -1.14 4.56
C VAL A 3 -19.53 -2.01 3.75
N TRP A 4 -18.50 -1.41 3.15
CA TRP A 4 -17.45 -2.16 2.47
C TRP A 4 -16.63 -2.98 3.48
N LYS A 5 -16.23 -4.19 3.08
CA LYS A 5 -15.33 -5.07 3.85
C LYS A 5 -14.47 -5.85 2.85
N PRO A 6 -13.18 -6.07 3.14
CA PRO A 6 -12.35 -6.93 2.30
C PRO A 6 -12.86 -8.38 2.37
N ASP A 7 -12.71 -9.11 1.26
CA ASP A 7 -13.00 -10.55 1.19
C ASP A 7 -11.70 -11.34 0.94
N PRO A 8 -10.90 -11.61 1.98
CA PRO A 8 -9.62 -12.31 1.83
C PRO A 8 -9.78 -13.80 1.50
N ILE A 9 -11.01 -14.33 1.44
CA ILE A 9 -11.25 -15.76 1.13
C ILE A 9 -11.41 -15.95 -0.38
N SER A 10 -12.12 -15.04 -1.05
CA SER A 10 -12.43 -15.18 -2.48
C SER A 10 -11.52 -14.38 -3.41
N THR A 11 -10.74 -13.43 -2.87
CA THR A 11 -9.88 -12.54 -3.67
C THR A 11 -8.44 -13.03 -3.79
N TYR A 12 -7.79 -12.65 -4.88
CA TYR A 12 -6.35 -12.87 -5.08
C TYR A 12 -5.67 -11.63 -5.66
N ILE A 13 -4.34 -11.58 -5.53
CA ILE A 13 -3.54 -10.50 -6.11
C ILE A 13 -3.62 -10.58 -7.64
N ARG A 14 -4.19 -9.56 -8.28
CA ARG A 14 -4.31 -9.44 -9.74
C ARG A 14 -3.02 -8.91 -10.36
N ARG A 15 -2.57 -7.73 -9.91
CA ARG A 15 -1.34 -7.10 -10.41
C ARG A 15 -0.72 -6.16 -9.39
N ARG A 16 0.55 -5.83 -9.61
CA ARG A 16 1.23 -4.72 -8.91
C ARG A 16 0.80 -3.39 -9.55
N LEU A 17 0.61 -2.38 -8.71
CA LEU A 17 0.51 -0.98 -9.12
C LEU A 17 1.86 -0.29 -8.90
N GLY A 18 2.34 0.38 -9.93
CA GLY A 18 3.65 1.00 -9.98
C GLY A 18 4.81 0.01 -10.15
N PRO A 19 6.04 0.53 -10.11
CA PRO A 19 7.26 -0.25 -10.30
C PRO A 19 7.59 -1.15 -9.10
N THR A 20 8.60 -2.00 -9.29
CA THR A 20 9.13 -2.82 -8.19
C THR A 20 9.88 -1.96 -7.18
N SER A 21 9.91 -2.37 -5.90
CA SER A 21 10.57 -1.61 -4.81
C SER A 21 12.09 -1.38 -4.98
N LYS A 22 12.70 -1.93 -6.03
CA LYS A 22 14.13 -1.80 -6.34
C LYS A 22 14.41 -0.75 -7.40
N GLU A 23 13.39 -0.18 -8.02
CA GLU A 23 13.58 0.81 -9.07
C GLU A 23 13.92 2.18 -8.45
N PRO A 24 14.81 2.96 -9.09
CA PRO A 24 15.12 4.32 -8.63
C PRO A 24 13.87 5.18 -8.51
N GLY A 25 13.83 6.07 -7.52
CA GLY A 25 12.70 6.95 -7.28
C GLY A 25 11.57 6.31 -6.49
N THR A 26 11.65 5.01 -6.17
CA THR A 26 10.65 4.36 -5.31
C THR A 26 10.80 4.71 -3.83
N GLY A 27 11.94 5.29 -3.41
CA GLY A 27 12.20 5.77 -2.05
C GLY A 27 11.61 7.16 -1.74
N ARG A 28 12.33 7.98 -0.97
CA ARG A 28 11.94 9.38 -0.67
C ARG A 28 12.46 10.38 -1.68
N SER A 29 13.45 9.99 -2.48
CA SER A 29 14.08 10.81 -3.51
C SER A 29 14.32 10.00 -4.77
N ARG A 30 14.73 10.67 -5.86
CA ARG A 30 14.98 10.05 -7.16
C ARG A 30 16.08 8.98 -7.13
N ASP A 31 17.03 9.13 -6.22
CA ASP A 31 18.19 8.24 -6.11
C ASP A 31 18.00 7.14 -5.06
N GLU A 32 16.86 7.13 -4.36
CA GLU A 32 16.52 6.11 -3.38
C GLU A 32 15.61 5.02 -3.96
N THR A 33 15.80 3.79 -3.50
CA THR A 33 14.88 2.67 -3.73
C THR A 33 14.09 2.37 -2.45
N ALA A 34 12.88 1.83 -2.59
CA ALA A 34 12.06 1.42 -1.46
C ALA A 34 12.60 0.17 -0.74
N SER A 35 13.48 -0.60 -1.38
CA SER A 35 14.19 -1.74 -0.80
C SER A 35 15.63 -1.79 -1.29
N GLY A 36 16.56 -2.05 -0.37
CA GLY A 36 17.98 -2.32 -0.67
C GLY A 36 18.34 -3.77 -0.38
N GLY A 37 19.16 -4.40 -1.24
CA GLY A 37 19.86 -5.66 -0.98
C GLY A 37 19.00 -6.85 -0.52
N GLY A 38 18.52 -7.68 -1.46
CA GLY A 38 17.78 -8.92 -1.18
C GLY A 38 16.93 -9.38 -2.37
N THR A 39 16.28 -10.55 -2.31
CA THR A 39 15.34 -11.02 -3.35
C THR A 39 13.90 -10.52 -3.14
N THR A 40 13.62 -9.93 -1.98
CA THR A 40 12.30 -9.42 -1.59
C THR A 40 11.86 -8.21 -2.44
N LYS A 41 10.60 -8.23 -2.89
CA LYS A 41 9.96 -7.19 -3.73
C LYS A 41 8.95 -6.33 -2.94
N CYS A 42 9.16 -6.22 -1.64
CA CYS A 42 8.40 -5.36 -0.75
C CYS A 42 9.24 -4.12 -0.41
N PRO A 43 8.62 -2.97 -0.08
CA PRO A 43 7.18 -2.72 0.00
C PRO A 43 6.48 -2.57 -1.38
N GLY A 44 5.16 -2.47 -1.45
CA GLY A 44 4.41 -2.34 -2.71
C GLY A 44 2.90 -2.17 -2.58
N ILE A 45 2.28 -1.74 -3.68
CA ILE A 45 0.82 -1.53 -3.83
C ILE A 45 0.32 -2.57 -4.85
N TRP A 46 -0.82 -3.19 -4.56
CA TRP A 46 -1.38 -4.29 -5.34
C TRP A 46 -2.87 -4.10 -5.56
N GLU A 47 -3.33 -4.38 -6.77
CA GLU A 47 -4.74 -4.50 -7.11
C GLU A 47 -5.16 -5.97 -6.92
N LEU A 48 -6.29 -6.17 -6.25
CA LEU A 48 -6.97 -7.47 -6.14
C LEU A 48 -7.92 -7.66 -7.32
N ASP A 49 -8.28 -8.90 -7.61
CA ASP A 49 -9.15 -9.25 -8.74
C ASP A 49 -10.57 -8.68 -8.64
N ASN A 50 -11.03 -8.36 -7.42
CA ASN A 50 -12.28 -7.66 -7.16
C ASN A 50 -12.19 -6.13 -7.20
N GLY A 51 -11.01 -5.57 -7.50
CA GLY A 51 -10.75 -4.12 -7.55
C GLY A 51 -10.32 -3.48 -6.22
N ASP A 52 -10.28 -4.23 -5.12
CA ASP A 52 -9.73 -3.73 -3.86
C ASP A 52 -8.21 -3.47 -3.98
N ILE A 53 -7.70 -2.55 -3.16
CA ILE A 53 -6.26 -2.24 -3.11
C ILE A 53 -5.65 -2.81 -1.84
N ALA A 54 -4.61 -3.63 -2.00
CA ALA A 54 -3.80 -4.16 -0.91
C ALA A 54 -2.44 -3.45 -0.84
N ILE A 55 -1.99 -3.14 0.37
CA ILE A 55 -0.71 -2.47 0.65
C ILE A 55 0.18 -3.39 1.47
N ILE A 56 1.41 -3.61 1.01
CA ILE A 56 2.45 -4.30 1.79
C ILE A 56 3.54 -3.29 2.13
N GLY A 57 3.67 -2.95 3.40
CA GLY A 57 4.58 -1.93 3.91
C GLY A 57 5.30 -2.37 5.19
N ARG A 58 5.94 -1.41 5.85
CA ARG A 58 6.43 -1.60 7.22
C ARG A 58 5.24 -1.44 8.17
N ASP A 59 4.91 -2.49 8.92
CA ASP A 59 3.96 -2.37 10.04
C ASP A 59 4.56 -1.43 11.10
N VAL A 60 3.82 -0.40 11.47
CA VAL A 60 4.18 0.59 12.49
C VAL A 60 3.05 0.79 13.51
N THR A 61 2.13 -0.18 13.57
CA THR A 61 0.89 -0.09 14.35
C THR A 61 1.16 0.24 15.81
N ASP A 62 2.15 -0.41 16.42
CA ASP A 62 2.47 -0.23 17.83
C ASP A 62 3.19 1.10 18.08
N GLU A 63 4.09 1.50 17.18
CA GLU A 63 4.90 2.73 17.30
C GLU A 63 4.09 4.02 17.12
N PHE A 64 2.97 3.93 16.40
CA PHE A 64 2.10 5.08 16.09
C PHE A 64 0.82 5.13 16.90
N GLN A 65 0.48 4.08 17.67
CA GLN A 65 -0.75 4.03 18.46
C GLN A 65 -0.94 5.26 19.37
N SER A 66 0.14 5.77 19.97
CA SER A 66 0.15 6.96 20.84
C SER A 66 0.38 8.29 20.12
N LYS A 67 0.57 8.26 18.80
CA LYS A 67 0.89 9.43 17.95
C LYS A 67 -0.19 9.73 16.92
N LEU A 68 -1.32 9.04 16.98
CA LEU A 68 -2.43 9.27 16.08
C LEU A 68 -3.03 10.67 16.32
N PRO A 69 -3.45 11.37 15.25
CA PRO A 69 -4.22 12.61 15.39
C PRO A 69 -5.50 12.40 16.21
N GLU A 70 -6.03 13.49 16.76
CA GLU A 70 -7.30 13.46 17.46
C GLU A 70 -8.41 12.87 16.58
N GLY A 71 -9.19 11.95 17.15
CA GLY A 71 -10.28 11.26 16.46
C GLY A 71 -9.88 10.07 15.59
N VAL A 72 -8.58 9.82 15.37
CA VAL A 72 -8.09 8.67 14.60
C VAL A 72 -7.81 7.48 15.51
N LYS A 73 -8.28 6.29 15.13
CA LYS A 73 -8.06 5.03 15.85
C LYS A 73 -7.71 3.93 14.87
N ILE A 74 -6.91 2.97 15.34
CA ILE A 74 -6.66 1.70 14.66
C ILE A 74 -7.50 0.64 15.38
N HIS A 75 -8.49 0.06 14.71
CA HIS A 75 -9.34 -1.00 15.26
C HIS A 75 -8.60 -2.35 15.32
N PRO A 76 -9.07 -3.33 16.11
CA PRO A 76 -8.39 -4.63 16.27
C PRO A 76 -8.15 -5.41 14.97
N ASN A 77 -8.94 -5.15 13.93
CA ASN A 77 -8.83 -5.76 12.61
C ASN A 77 -8.10 -4.88 11.58
N GLU A 78 -7.40 -3.84 12.04
CA GLU A 78 -6.67 -2.89 11.22
C GLU A 78 -5.17 -2.89 11.58
N LYS A 79 -4.34 -2.51 10.61
CA LYS A 79 -2.91 -2.32 10.77
C LYS A 79 -2.50 -1.01 10.10
N MET A 80 -1.62 -0.27 10.75
CA MET A 80 -0.99 0.90 10.16
C MET A 80 0.32 0.48 9.50
N VAL A 81 0.38 0.60 8.18
CA VAL A 81 1.58 0.30 7.39
C VAL A 81 2.12 1.57 6.74
N VAL A 82 3.44 1.69 6.64
CA VAL A 82 4.12 2.83 5.99
C VAL A 82 4.79 2.37 4.70
N LEU A 83 4.58 3.17 3.65
CA LEU A 83 5.27 3.08 2.36
C LEU A 83 6.16 4.32 2.15
N PRO A 84 7.31 4.19 1.46
CA PRO A 84 7.99 5.34 0.88
C PRO A 84 7.08 6.06 -0.13
N PRO A 85 7.14 7.41 -0.20
CA PRO A 85 6.24 8.19 -1.05
C PRO A 85 6.43 7.92 -2.55
N GLY A 86 7.66 7.59 -2.98
CA GLY A 86 7.97 7.28 -4.37
C GLY A 86 7.14 6.13 -4.94
N LEU A 87 6.86 5.09 -4.15
CA LEU A 87 5.97 4.01 -4.56
C LEU A 87 4.55 4.49 -4.91
N LEU A 88 3.99 5.38 -4.09
CA LEU A 88 2.64 5.91 -4.33
C LEU A 88 2.61 6.84 -5.54
N ILE A 89 3.60 7.71 -5.67
CA ILE A 89 3.72 8.63 -6.81
C ILE A 89 3.82 7.86 -8.12
N LEU A 90 4.67 6.82 -8.15
CA LEU A 90 4.89 6.02 -9.36
C LEU A 90 3.75 5.03 -9.65
N ALA A 91 2.92 4.71 -8.67
CA ALA A 91 1.70 3.91 -8.87
C ALA A 91 0.52 4.72 -9.41
N LYS A 92 0.56 6.06 -9.36
CA LYS A 92 -0.55 6.92 -9.77
C LYS A 92 -1.08 6.62 -11.19
N PRO A 93 -0.24 6.44 -12.24
CA PRO A 93 -0.72 6.16 -13.59
C PRO A 93 -1.47 4.84 -13.74
N ASP A 94 -1.33 3.91 -12.78
CA ASP A 94 -2.01 2.63 -12.78
C ASP A 94 -3.36 2.65 -12.06
N LEU A 95 -3.65 3.72 -11.31
CA LEU A 95 -4.92 3.89 -10.60
C LEU A 95 -5.96 4.51 -11.53
N PRO A 96 -7.22 4.05 -11.49
CA PRO A 96 -8.29 4.69 -12.24
C PRO A 96 -8.57 6.09 -11.68
N ASP A 97 -8.82 7.05 -12.57
CA ASP A 97 -9.21 8.42 -12.18
C ASP A 97 -10.69 8.49 -11.74
N ASP A 98 -11.53 7.60 -12.29
CA ASP A 98 -12.97 7.52 -12.04
C ASP A 98 -13.42 6.09 -11.68
N TRP A 99 -14.61 5.95 -11.12
CA TRP A 99 -15.20 4.64 -10.86
C TRP A 99 -15.62 3.97 -12.19
N PRO A 100 -15.31 2.69 -12.41
CA PRO A 100 -15.80 1.99 -13.61
C PRO A 100 -17.34 1.91 -13.59
N GLU A 101 -17.97 2.17 -14.75
CA GLU A 101 -19.42 1.98 -14.94
C GLU A 101 -19.87 0.52 -14.75
#